data_AF-A0A923CZD0-F1
#
_entry.id   AF-A0A923CZD0-F1
#
_cell.length_a   1.000
_cell.length_b   1.000
_cell.length_c   1.000
_cell.angle_alpha   90.00
_cell.angle_beta   90.00
_cell.angle_gamma   90.00
#
_symmetry.space_group_name_H-M   'P 1'
#
loop_
_entity.id
_entity.type
_entity.pdbx_description
1 polymer ?
#
loop_
_entity_poly.entity_id
_entity_poly.type
_entity_poly.pdbx_seq_one_letter_code
_entity_poly.pdbx_strand_id
1 'polypeptide(L)'
;MVGIYESDDDVGNDEDVYFLVLQSAGLYSGIDVHRYATALDLYEKALRLESVPEEDTLLQKLQIHYKYGDDLEKEAAAETDPARQAELQRQAREQFEKGVNTGNALVGQYFESVNGFFYLGLCHGKLGNEALMNENMATYRKLSGEN
;
A
#
# COMPACT_ATOMS: atom_id res chain seq x y z
N MET A 1 -14.64 -13.22 -12.95
CA MET A 1 -14.61 -14.59 -12.38
C MET A 1 -14.43 -14.55 -10.85
N VAL A 2 -14.86 -13.48 -10.15
CA VAL A 2 -14.76 -13.35 -8.68
C VAL A 2 -16.10 -13.67 -8.00
N GLY A 3 -17.23 -13.41 -8.67
CA GLY A 3 -18.56 -13.58 -8.09
C GLY A 3 -19.09 -15.01 -7.96
N ILE A 4 -18.30 -16.05 -8.25
CA ILE A 4 -18.72 -17.46 -8.09
C ILE A 4 -18.28 -18.00 -6.72
N TYR A 5 -17.31 -17.37 -6.06
CA TYR A 5 -16.78 -17.82 -4.77
C TYR A 5 -17.26 -17.01 -3.56
N GLU A 6 -17.83 -15.81 -3.74
CA GLU A 6 -18.29 -14.95 -2.61
C GLU A 6 -19.56 -15.48 -1.89
N SER A 7 -20.10 -16.65 -2.27
CA SER A 7 -21.35 -17.21 -1.72
C SER A 7 -21.21 -18.56 -1.03
N ASP A 8 -20.00 -19.07 -0.84
CA ASP A 8 -19.76 -20.38 -0.20
C ASP A 8 -19.12 -20.14 1.18
N ASP A 9 -19.90 -20.33 2.26
CA ASP A 9 -19.45 -20.21 3.66
C ASP A 9 -18.49 -21.37 4.07
N ASP A 10 -17.76 -21.94 3.12
CA ASP A 10 -16.82 -23.04 3.35
C ASP A 10 -15.41 -22.51 3.58
N VAL A 11 -14.92 -22.66 4.82
CA VAL A 11 -13.59 -22.24 5.28
C VAL A 11 -12.46 -22.88 4.45
N GLY A 12 -12.72 -24.02 3.79
CA GLY A 12 -11.77 -24.65 2.87
C GLY A 12 -11.51 -23.87 1.58
N ASN A 13 -12.41 -22.96 1.18
CA ASN A 13 -12.27 -22.12 -0.02
C ASN A 13 -11.56 -20.78 0.27
N ASP A 14 -11.41 -20.40 1.55
CA ASP A 14 -10.86 -19.09 1.94
C ASP A 14 -9.42 -18.89 1.44
N GLU A 15 -8.61 -19.95 1.43
CA GLU A 15 -7.23 -19.94 0.93
C GLU A 15 -7.18 -19.73 -0.61
N ASP A 16 -8.01 -20.44 -1.37
CA ASP A 16 -8.10 -20.28 -2.83
C ASP A 16 -8.68 -18.91 -3.23
N VAL A 17 -9.67 -18.42 -2.48
CA VAL A 17 -10.25 -17.08 -2.65
C VAL A 17 -9.22 -16.00 -2.31
N TYR A 18 -8.47 -16.19 -1.24
CA TYR A 18 -7.36 -15.32 -0.85
C TYR A 18 -6.32 -15.22 -1.98
N PHE A 19 -5.83 -16.34 -2.50
CA PHE A 19 -4.84 -16.33 -3.60
C PHE A 19 -5.39 -15.66 -4.87
N LEU A 20 -6.65 -15.89 -5.23
CA LEU A 20 -7.29 -15.26 -6.38
C LEU A 20 -7.40 -13.74 -6.20
N VAL A 21 -7.76 -13.28 -4.99
CA VAL A 21 -7.87 -11.87 -4.64
C VAL A 21 -6.50 -11.20 -4.65
N LEU A 22 -5.48 -11.82 -4.07
CA LEU A 22 -4.11 -11.30 -4.04
C LEU A 22 -3.51 -11.18 -5.44
N GLN A 23 -3.64 -12.23 -6.28
CA GLN A 23 -3.21 -12.18 -7.68
C GLN A 23 -3.94 -11.09 -8.47
N SER A 24 -5.24 -10.93 -8.24
CA SER A 24 -6.02 -9.86 -8.87
C SER A 24 -5.51 -8.49 -8.44
N ALA A 25 -5.25 -8.29 -7.14
CA ALA A 25 -4.73 -7.04 -6.59
C ALA A 25 -3.36 -6.69 -7.19
N GLY A 26 -2.47 -7.67 -7.32
CA GLY A 26 -1.19 -7.56 -8.03
C GLY A 26 -1.35 -7.10 -9.48
N LEU A 27 -2.21 -7.77 -10.26
CA LEU A 27 -2.49 -7.42 -11.66
C LEU A 27 -3.05 -6.01 -11.80
N TYR A 28 -4.02 -5.62 -10.97
CA TYR A 28 -4.63 -4.30 -11.02
C TYR A 28 -3.63 -3.18 -10.68
N SER A 29 -2.70 -3.43 -9.76
CA SER A 29 -1.66 -2.47 -9.38
C SER A 29 -0.52 -2.32 -10.40
N GLY A 30 -0.34 -3.28 -11.31
CA GLY A 30 0.73 -3.28 -12.30
C GLY A 30 0.37 -2.69 -13.67
N ILE A 31 -0.91 -2.40 -13.92
CA ILE A 31 -1.42 -2.05 -15.26
C ILE A 31 -1.68 -0.56 -15.43
N ASP A 32 -2.34 0.09 -14.46
CA ASP A 32 -2.83 1.47 -14.62
C ASP A 32 -3.09 2.13 -13.25
N VAL A 33 -2.65 3.38 -13.11
CA VAL A 33 -2.84 4.25 -11.94
C VAL A 33 -4.32 4.36 -11.55
N HIS A 34 -5.22 4.37 -12.55
CA HIS A 34 -6.67 4.46 -12.31
C HIS A 34 -7.25 3.23 -11.59
N ARG A 35 -6.47 2.15 -11.46
CA ARG A 35 -6.92 0.90 -10.82
C ARG A 35 -6.34 0.68 -9.43
N TYR A 36 -5.55 1.62 -8.91
CA TYR A 36 -5.03 1.53 -7.55
C TYR A 36 -6.13 1.42 -6.49
N ALA A 37 -7.24 2.15 -6.64
CA ALA A 37 -8.38 2.04 -5.71
C ALA A 37 -8.95 0.60 -5.67
N THR A 38 -9.15 -0.02 -6.84
CA THR A 38 -9.60 -1.41 -6.93
C THR A 38 -8.57 -2.39 -6.35
N ALA A 39 -7.28 -2.16 -6.61
CA ALA A 39 -6.23 -2.98 -6.02
C ALA A 39 -6.25 -2.89 -4.48
N LEU A 40 -6.37 -1.69 -3.91
CA LEU A 40 -6.46 -1.47 -2.46
C LEU A 40 -7.68 -2.15 -1.83
N ASP A 41 -8.84 -2.10 -2.49
CA ASP A 41 -10.04 -2.80 -2.03
C ASP A 41 -9.82 -4.33 -2.00
N LEU A 42 -9.09 -4.86 -2.98
CA LEU A 42 -8.74 -6.29 -3.02
C LEU A 42 -7.72 -6.66 -1.94
N TYR A 43 -6.68 -5.86 -1.69
CA TYR A 43 -5.76 -6.10 -0.57
C TYR A 43 -6.48 -6.03 0.78
N GLU A 44 -7.42 -5.10 0.94
CA GLU A 44 -8.24 -5.02 2.16
C GLU A 44 -9.15 -6.26 2.32
N LYS A 45 -9.68 -6.81 1.22
CA LYS A 45 -10.37 -8.10 1.25
C LYS A 45 -9.43 -9.24 1.65
N ALA A 46 -8.23 -9.32 1.05
CA ALA A 46 -7.24 -10.34 1.36
C ALA A 46 -6.85 -10.32 2.85
N LEU A 47 -6.56 -9.15 3.41
CA LEU A 47 -6.22 -8.98 4.83
C LEU A 47 -7.34 -9.42 5.79
N ARG A 48 -8.61 -9.42 5.37
CA ARG A 48 -9.73 -9.93 6.17
C ARG A 48 -9.86 -11.45 6.15
N LEU A 49 -9.29 -12.10 5.13
CA LEU A 49 -9.25 -13.56 5.01
C LEU A 49 -8.04 -14.15 5.74
N GLU A 50 -6.98 -13.35 5.92
CA GLU A 50 -5.80 -13.73 6.70
C GLU A 50 -6.11 -13.72 8.21
N SER A 51 -5.93 -14.87 8.88
CA SER A 51 -6.06 -14.95 10.35
C SER A 51 -4.99 -14.13 11.07
N VAL A 52 -3.80 -14.04 10.48
CA VAL A 52 -2.70 -13.16 10.86
C VAL A 52 -2.22 -12.49 9.58
N PRO A 53 -2.23 -11.14 9.49
CA PRO A 53 -1.83 -10.45 8.27
C PRO A 53 -0.45 -10.86 7.79
N GLU A 54 -0.30 -11.24 6.53
CA GLU A 54 0.98 -11.67 5.97
C GLU A 54 1.88 -10.48 5.60
N GLU A 55 3.20 -10.68 5.70
CA GLU A 55 4.18 -9.63 5.39
C GLU A 55 4.01 -9.13 3.95
N ASP A 56 3.89 -10.04 2.99
CA ASP A 56 3.79 -9.72 1.57
C ASP A 56 2.51 -8.93 1.25
N THR A 57 1.37 -9.28 1.84
CA THR A 57 0.10 -8.57 1.64
C THR A 57 0.17 -7.14 2.16
N LEU A 58 0.69 -6.96 3.38
CA LEU A 58 0.89 -5.64 3.98
C LEU A 58 1.92 -4.81 3.19
N LEU A 59 3.02 -5.42 2.75
CA LEU A 59 4.05 -4.76 1.96
C LEU A 59 3.51 -4.30 0.60
N GLN A 60 2.77 -5.16 -0.11
CA GLN A 60 2.18 -4.80 -1.41
C GLN A 60 1.14 -3.68 -1.26
N LYS A 61 0.29 -3.72 -0.22
CA LYS A 61 -0.65 -2.65 0.09
C LYS A 61 0.06 -1.32 0.40
N LEU A 62 1.13 -1.36 1.21
CA LEU A 62 1.97 -0.18 1.50
C LEU A 62 2.56 0.42 0.21
N GLN A 63 3.12 -0.41 -0.66
CA GLN A 63 3.69 0.03 -1.93
C GLN A 63 2.66 0.72 -2.82
N ILE A 64 1.43 0.21 -2.86
CA ILE A 64 0.36 0.79 -3.67
C ILE A 64 -0.12 2.12 -3.11
N HIS A 65 -0.27 2.24 -1.79
CA HIS A 65 -0.57 3.53 -1.18
C HIS A 65 0.49 4.58 -1.53
N TYR A 66 1.78 4.22 -1.46
CA TYR A 66 2.86 5.13 -1.86
C TYR A 66 2.78 5.51 -3.34
N LYS A 67 2.70 4.52 -4.25
CA LYS A 67 2.64 4.76 -5.70
C LYS A 67 1.43 5.60 -6.09
N TYR A 68 0.27 5.31 -5.50
CA TYR A 68 -0.95 6.07 -5.76
C TYR A 68 -0.82 7.53 -5.31
N GLY A 69 -0.29 7.76 -4.11
CA GLY A 69 -0.01 9.12 -3.65
C GLY A 69 0.96 9.87 -4.59
N ASP A 70 2.05 9.22 -5.00
CA ASP A 70 3.05 9.82 -5.89
C ASP A 70 2.50 10.16 -7.28
N ASP A 71 1.65 9.29 -7.85
CA ASP A 71 1.02 9.55 -9.14
C ASP A 71 -0.07 10.63 -9.06
N LEU A 72 -0.81 10.72 -7.95
CA LEU A 72 -1.75 11.83 -7.69
C LEU A 72 -1.02 13.18 -7.55
N GLU A 73 0.16 13.21 -6.92
CA GLU A 73 0.99 14.43 -6.88
C GLU A 73 1.45 14.86 -8.28
N LYS A 74 1.83 13.91 -9.14
CA LYS A 74 2.19 14.20 -10.54
C LYS A 74 0.99 14.73 -11.33
N GLU A 75 -0.19 14.14 -11.17
CA GLU A 75 -1.43 14.63 -11.79
C GLU A 75 -1.75 16.05 -11.29
N ALA A 76 -1.66 16.29 -9.98
CA ALA A 76 -1.88 17.61 -9.39
C ALA A 76 -0.89 18.67 -9.91
N ALA A 77 0.36 18.29 -10.17
CA ALA A 77 1.37 19.20 -10.71
C ALA A 77 1.13 19.56 -12.18
N ALA A 78 0.47 18.67 -12.94
CA ALA A 78 0.10 18.90 -14.33
C ALA A 78 -1.27 19.57 -14.51
N GLU A 79 -2.11 19.57 -13.47
CA GLU A 79 -3.44 20.18 -13.48
C GLU A 79 -3.38 21.72 -13.49
N THR A 80 -4.29 22.32 -14.25
CA THR A 80 -4.41 23.78 -14.43
C THR A 80 -5.59 24.39 -13.68
N ASP A 81 -6.64 23.61 -13.37
CA ASP A 81 -7.73 24.04 -12.51
C ASP A 81 -7.30 23.99 -11.03
N PRO A 82 -7.23 25.14 -10.32
CA PRO A 82 -6.80 25.19 -8.93
C PRO A 82 -7.67 24.33 -7.99
N ALA A 83 -8.97 24.19 -8.26
CA ALA A 83 -9.85 23.39 -7.41
C ALA A 83 -9.55 21.89 -7.54
N ARG A 84 -9.35 21.43 -8.79
CA ARG A 84 -8.98 20.04 -9.06
C ARG A 84 -7.58 19.71 -8.55
N GLN A 85 -6.64 20.64 -8.71
CA GLN A 85 -5.28 20.52 -8.17
C GLN A 85 -5.27 20.33 -6.65
N ALA A 86 -6.00 21.17 -5.91
CA ALA A 86 -6.09 21.07 -4.45
C ALA A 86 -6.72 19.74 -4.00
N GLU A 87 -7.72 19.27 -4.73
CA GLU A 87 -8.37 17.98 -4.47
C GLU A 87 -7.41 16.80 -4.69
N LEU A 88 -6.64 16.80 -5.79
CA LEU A 88 -5.63 15.77 -6.06
C LEU A 88 -4.53 15.75 -4.99
N GLN A 89 -4.06 16.93 -4.55
CA GLN A 89 -3.09 17.02 -3.46
C GLN A 89 -3.63 16.47 -2.13
N ARG A 90 -4.90 16.74 -1.82
CA ARG A 90 -5.57 16.17 -0.64
C ARG A 90 -5.63 14.64 -0.74
N GLN A 91 -6.05 14.11 -1.88
CA GLN A 91 -6.11 12.66 -2.10
C GLN A 91 -4.72 12.02 -2.00
N ALA A 92 -3.68 12.64 -2.56
CA ALA A 92 -2.31 12.16 -2.45
C ALA A 92 -1.87 12.04 -0.99
N ARG A 93 -2.10 13.10 -0.21
CA ARG A 93 -1.82 13.12 1.23
C ARG A 93 -2.53 11.99 1.97
N GLU A 94 -3.80 11.76 1.68
CA GLU A 94 -4.57 10.67 2.29
C GLU A 94 -3.99 9.29 1.97
N GLN A 95 -3.48 9.08 0.75
CA GLN A 95 -2.82 7.83 0.40
C GLN A 95 -1.52 7.63 1.20
N PHE A 96 -0.72 8.68 1.38
CA PHE A 96 0.48 8.59 2.21
C PHE A 96 0.15 8.35 3.70
N GLU A 97 -0.91 8.96 4.24
CA GLU A 97 -1.38 8.70 5.61
C GLU A 97 -1.83 7.24 5.79
N LYS A 98 -2.57 6.69 4.82
CA LYS A 98 -2.93 5.26 4.81
C LYS A 98 -1.72 4.35 4.63
N GLY A 99 -0.74 4.78 3.83
CA GLY A 99 0.56 4.13 3.68
C GLY A 99 1.29 4.06 5.01
N VAL A 100 1.38 5.15 5.77
CA VAL A 100 1.97 5.16 7.13
C VAL A 100 1.26 4.17 8.05
N ASN A 101 -0.06 4.13 8.06
CA ASN A 101 -0.80 3.18 8.90
C ASN A 101 -0.50 1.72 8.53
N THR A 102 -0.47 1.40 7.24
CA THR A 102 -0.13 0.05 6.74
C THR A 102 1.33 -0.30 7.05
N GLY A 103 2.25 0.64 6.86
CA GLY A 103 3.67 0.44 7.13
C GLY A 103 3.97 0.27 8.62
N ASN A 104 3.31 1.02 9.50
CA ASN A 104 3.43 0.83 10.94
C ASN A 104 2.93 -0.56 11.38
N ALA A 105 1.84 -1.05 10.81
CA ALA A 105 1.38 -2.42 11.06
C ALA A 105 2.40 -3.46 10.57
N LEU A 106 2.93 -3.27 9.36
CA LEU A 106 3.98 -4.12 8.78
C LEU A 106 5.22 -4.20 9.66
N VAL A 107 5.86 -3.07 9.95
CA VAL A 107 7.13 -3.07 10.70
C VAL A 107 6.95 -3.38 12.19
N GLY A 108 5.73 -3.19 12.72
CA GLY A 108 5.37 -3.60 14.08
C GLY A 108 5.21 -5.12 14.24
N GLN A 109 4.97 -5.84 13.14
CA GLN A 109 4.85 -7.30 13.12
C GLN A 109 6.09 -7.98 12.54
N TYR A 110 6.72 -7.36 11.53
CA TYR A 110 7.84 -7.89 10.75
C TYR A 110 9.04 -6.93 10.82
N PHE A 111 9.79 -7.02 11.92
CA PHE A 111 10.89 -6.09 12.25
C PHE A 111 12.11 -6.17 11.32
N GLU A 112 12.17 -7.16 10.44
CA GLU A 112 13.25 -7.34 9.45
C GLU A 112 12.81 -6.96 8.04
N SER A 113 11.60 -6.41 7.87
CA SER A 113 11.05 -6.03 6.56
C SER A 113 11.79 -4.82 5.98
N VAL A 114 12.89 -5.08 5.27
CA VAL A 114 13.76 -4.06 4.65
C VAL A 114 12.95 -3.09 3.80
N ASN A 115 12.14 -3.64 2.89
CA ASN A 115 11.29 -2.83 2.02
C ASN A 115 10.12 -2.17 2.78
N GLY A 116 9.66 -2.77 3.87
CA GLY A 116 8.67 -2.14 4.76
C GLY A 116 9.18 -0.81 5.33
N PHE A 117 10.39 -0.80 5.90
CA PHE A 117 11.03 0.42 6.39
C PHE A 117 11.29 1.44 5.27
N PHE A 118 11.71 0.98 4.09
CA PHE A 118 11.93 1.86 2.94
C PHE A 118 10.66 2.63 2.55
N TYR A 119 9.58 1.92 2.24
CA TYR A 119 8.33 2.56 1.78
C TYR A 119 7.62 3.33 2.90
N LEU A 120 7.70 2.89 4.15
CA LEU A 120 7.20 3.66 5.30
C LEU A 120 7.95 5.00 5.43
N GLY A 121 9.27 4.98 5.29
CA GLY A 121 10.09 6.19 5.28
C GLY A 121 9.70 7.16 4.15
N LEU A 122 9.47 6.64 2.94
CA LEU A 122 9.02 7.47 1.81
C LEU A 122 7.66 8.14 2.08
N CYS A 123 6.69 7.41 2.63
CA CYS A 123 5.40 7.98 3.03
C CYS A 123 5.54 9.08 4.09
N HIS A 124 6.40 8.88 5.11
CA HIS A 124 6.69 9.92 6.09
C HIS A 124 7.32 11.16 5.45
N GLY A 125 8.25 10.98 4.51
CA GLY A 125 8.88 12.06 3.77
C GLY A 125 7.88 12.89 2.96
N LYS A 126 6.96 12.22 2.25
CA LYS A 126 5.87 12.88 1.50
C LYS A 126 4.92 13.67 2.40
N LEU A 127 4.75 13.24 3.65
CA LEU A 127 3.97 13.97 4.66
C LEU A 127 4.76 15.07 5.40
N GLY A 128 6.02 15.32 5.02
CA GLY A 128 6.89 16.31 5.66
C GLY A 128 7.45 15.89 7.02
N ASN A 129 7.32 14.61 7.40
CA ASN A 129 7.82 14.08 8.66
C ASN A 129 9.27 13.60 8.53
N GLU A 130 10.20 14.54 8.30
CA GLU A 130 11.61 14.25 8.01
C GLU A 130 12.31 13.40 9.08
N ALA A 131 11.99 13.62 10.36
CA ALA A 131 12.56 12.85 11.45
C ALA A 131 12.22 11.34 11.33
N LEU A 132 10.95 11.03 11.10
CA LEU A 132 10.48 9.65 10.94
C LEU A 132 10.96 9.04 9.62
N MET A 133 11.03 9.84 8.54
CA MET A 133 11.66 9.39 7.29
C MET A 133 13.11 8.96 7.54
N ASN A 134 13.90 9.78 8.22
CA ASN A 134 15.32 9.51 8.47
C ASN A 134 15.53 8.29 9.37
N GLU A 135 14.71 8.10 10.40
CA GLU A 135 14.73 6.91 11.27
C GLU A 135 14.47 5.63 10.48
N ASN A 136 13.40 5.63 9.67
CA ASN A 136 13.05 4.49 8.83
C ASN A 136 14.13 4.21 7.78
N MET A 137 14.69 5.25 7.15
CA MET A 137 15.77 5.11 6.16
C MET A 137 17.08 4.61 6.77
N ALA A 138 17.39 5.00 8.01
CA ALA A 138 18.54 4.45 8.74
C ALA A 138 18.36 2.96 9.02
N THR A 139 17.14 2.54 9.40
CA THR A 139 16.82 1.13 9.61
C THR A 139 16.87 0.33 8.31
N TYR A 140 16.32 0.87 7.22
CA TYR A 140 16.44 0.30 5.88
C TYR A 140 17.91 0.03 5.50
N ARG A 141 18.79 1.04 5.60
CA ARG A 141 20.22 0.91 5.28
C ARG A 141 20.92 -0.15 6.13
N LYS A 142 20.63 -0.16 7.43
CA LYS A 142 21.17 -1.14 8.37
C LYS A 142 20.80 -2.57 7.96
N LEU A 143 19.55 -2.80 7.57
CA LEU A 143 19.06 -4.12 7.18
C LEU A 143 19.46 -4.52 5.75
N SER A 144 19.57 -3.57 4.82
CA SER A 144 19.98 -3.82 3.43
C SER A 144 21.48 -4.11 3.27
N GLY A 145 22.29 -3.79 4.29
CA GLY A 145 23.75 -3.92 4.24
C GLY A 145 24.43 -2.80 3.44
N GLU A 146 23.69 -1.75 3.08
CA GLU A 146 24.24 -0.52 2.49
C GLU A 146 24.87 0.33 3.61
N ASN A 147 26.20 0.21 3.76
CA ASN A 147 27.02 1.07 4.62
C ASN A 147 27.62 2.24 3.83
#